data_AF-A0A9W7CAW4-F1
#
_entry.id   AF-A0A9W7CAW4-F1
#
_cell.length_a   1.000
_cell.length_b   1.000
_cell.length_c   1.000
_cell.angle_alpha   90.00
_cell.angle_beta   90.00
_cell.angle_gamma   90.00
#
_symmetry.space_group_name_H-M   'P 1'
#
loop_
_entity.id
_entity.type
_entity.pdbx_description
1 polymer ?
#
loop_
_entity_poly.entity_id
_entity_poly.type
_entity_poly.pdbx_seq_one_letter_code
_entity_poly.pdbx_strand_id
1 'polypeptide(L)'
;MARYPDPLLRRSASPVPSSAFNTAALQTLASKLKRTCEKEKAVGLAAQQCGVDASIVYLDSVGNSPGTFLVNPVIVKRSAEEKMRVWDEFCLVLPPTLIVTLLRDAEVTVDFSALDGTQQTRTFTGELARAVQHEMDHDLGVLIVDHAATLSELPSWIADLEGGSHSERQAVAFRRSVKCGTECKNRRALAQQSRSNTRRQDVLDLSRQRSQLYNTPSKALQCRPNIPCL
;
A
#
# COMPACT_ATOMS: atom_id res chain seq x y z
N MET A 1 22.36 1.25 5.72
CA MET A 1 21.24 0.29 5.64
C MET A 1 21.23 -0.55 6.90
N ALA A 2 20.03 -0.81 7.43
CA ALA A 2 19.83 -1.78 8.50
C ALA A 2 20.15 -3.19 7.98
N ARG A 3 20.47 -4.10 8.91
CA ARG A 3 20.76 -5.51 8.61
C ARG A 3 19.95 -6.37 9.55
N TYR A 4 19.32 -7.41 9.04
CA TYR A 4 18.60 -8.36 9.87
C TYR A 4 19.57 -9.01 10.90
N PRO A 5 19.20 -9.14 12.18
CA PRO A 5 17.86 -8.95 12.78
C PRO A 5 17.66 -7.60 13.51
N ASP A 6 18.10 -6.47 12.94
CA ASP A 6 17.85 -5.14 13.52
C ASP A 6 16.35 -4.94 13.85
N PRO A 7 15.98 -4.65 15.12
CA PRO A 7 14.60 -4.45 15.54
C PRO A 7 13.85 -3.36 14.78
N LEU A 8 14.55 -2.40 14.16
CA LEU A 8 13.94 -1.39 13.29
C LEU A 8 13.20 -2.01 12.10
N LEU A 9 13.68 -3.13 11.57
CA LEU A 9 13.04 -3.84 10.45
C LEU A 9 11.69 -4.49 10.84
N ARG A 10 11.41 -4.59 12.14
CA ARG A 10 10.16 -5.15 12.69
C ARG A 10 9.21 -4.08 13.24
N ARG A 11 9.56 -2.81 13.14
CA ARG A 11 8.71 -1.69 13.57
C ARG A 11 7.86 -1.19 12.42
N SER A 12 6.57 -0.97 12.68
CA SER A 12 5.72 -0.26 11.73
C SER A 12 6.17 1.20 11.62
N ALA A 13 6.09 1.73 10.41
CA ALA A 13 6.47 3.09 10.07
C ALA A 13 5.61 4.13 10.79
N SER A 14 6.27 5.19 11.28
CA SER A 14 5.60 6.44 11.59
C SER A 14 5.15 7.13 10.30
N PRO A 15 3.87 7.55 10.18
CA PRO A 15 3.41 8.34 9.04
C PRO A 15 4.18 9.66 8.93
N VAL A 16 4.52 10.06 7.71
CA VAL A 16 5.10 11.37 7.44
C VAL A 16 4.04 12.45 7.69
N PRO A 17 4.26 13.39 8.62
CA PRO A 17 3.26 14.40 8.97
C PRO A 17 3.12 15.46 7.88
N SER A 18 1.96 16.10 7.80
CA SER A 18 1.69 17.14 6.79
C SER A 18 2.69 18.31 6.81
N SER A 19 3.28 18.61 7.97
CA SER A 19 4.30 19.64 8.13
C SER A 19 5.66 19.29 7.51
N ALA A 20 5.89 18.02 7.15
CA ALA A 20 7.15 17.57 6.57
C ALA A 20 7.18 17.66 5.03
N PHE A 21 6.03 17.79 4.37
CA PHE A 21 5.99 17.99 2.91
C PHE A 21 6.62 19.32 2.51
N ASN A 22 7.23 19.37 1.31
CA ASN A 22 7.97 20.54 0.80
C ASN A 22 9.14 21.02 1.69
N THR A 23 9.60 20.20 2.64
CA THR A 23 10.76 20.53 3.47
C THR A 23 12.06 20.01 2.85
N ALA A 24 13.17 20.72 3.08
CA ALA A 24 14.50 20.26 2.68
C ALA A 24 14.87 18.92 3.33
N ALA A 25 14.35 18.64 4.54
CA ALA A 25 14.57 17.39 5.25
C ALA A 25 13.96 16.20 4.49
N LEU A 26 12.69 16.29 4.09
CA LEU A 26 12.03 15.22 3.31
C LEU A 26 12.69 15.03 1.94
N GLN A 27 13.03 16.12 1.25
CA GLN A 27 13.73 16.06 -0.04
C GLN A 27 15.12 15.40 0.07
N THR A 28 15.83 15.68 1.18
CA THR A 28 17.13 15.06 1.46
C THR A 28 16.99 13.56 1.75
N LEU A 29 15.97 13.17 2.52
CA LEU A 29 15.66 11.76 2.77
C LEU A 29 15.34 11.02 1.47
N ALA A 30 14.42 11.56 0.67
CA ALA A 30 14.03 11.00 -0.63
C ALA A 30 15.25 10.83 -1.55
N SER A 31 16.09 11.86 -1.65
CA SER A 31 17.33 11.80 -2.44
C SER A 31 18.30 10.73 -1.95
N LYS A 32 18.43 10.53 -0.63
CA LYS A 32 19.26 9.46 -0.06
C LYS A 32 18.69 8.07 -0.34
N LEU A 33 17.36 7.90 -0.24
CA LEU A 33 16.70 6.64 -0.57
C LEU A 33 16.90 6.26 -2.02
N LYS A 34 16.62 7.18 -2.95
CA LYS A 34 16.83 6.95 -4.38
C LYS A 34 18.27 6.58 -4.69
N ARG A 35 19.26 7.34 -4.22
CA ARG A 35 20.68 7.03 -4.44
C ARG A 35 21.08 5.67 -3.88
N THR A 36 20.50 5.26 -2.75
CA THR A 36 20.75 3.93 -2.17
C THR A 36 20.13 2.84 -3.03
N CYS A 37 18.88 3.02 -3.47
CA CYS A 37 18.18 2.10 -4.38
C CYS A 37 18.98 1.87 -5.68
N GLU A 38 19.44 2.96 -6.31
CA GLU A 38 20.26 2.92 -7.54
C GLU A 38 21.60 2.22 -7.31
N LYS A 39 22.28 2.55 -6.20
CA LYS A 39 23.58 1.93 -5.85
C LYS A 39 23.47 0.42 -5.65
N GLU A 40 22.42 -0.01 -4.97
CA GLU A 40 22.16 -1.43 -4.69
C GLU A 40 21.44 -2.14 -5.87
N LYS A 41 21.15 -1.42 -6.97
CA LYS A 41 20.43 -1.92 -8.16
C LYS A 41 19.09 -2.57 -7.79
N ALA A 42 18.39 -2.02 -6.82
CA ALA A 42 17.10 -2.51 -6.38
C ALA A 42 15.95 -1.88 -7.17
N VAL A 43 14.84 -2.62 -7.29
CA VAL A 43 13.60 -2.14 -7.93
C VAL A 43 12.81 -1.21 -6.99
N GLY A 44 13.03 -1.35 -5.68
CA GLY A 44 12.42 -0.50 -4.66
C GLY A 44 13.27 -0.41 -3.41
N LEU A 45 12.96 0.58 -2.57
CA LEU A 45 13.57 0.75 -1.27
C LEU A 45 12.65 1.50 -0.30
N ALA A 46 12.45 0.95 0.89
CA ALA A 46 11.74 1.56 2.00
C ALA A 46 12.69 2.27 2.99
N ALA A 47 12.19 3.32 3.67
CA ALA A 47 12.97 4.08 4.66
C ALA A 47 13.52 3.23 5.81
N GLN A 48 12.77 2.21 6.22
CA GLN A 48 13.08 1.28 7.30
C GLN A 48 14.33 0.48 6.99
N GLN A 49 14.52 0.07 5.72
CA GLN A 49 15.75 -0.59 5.29
C GLN A 49 16.98 0.32 5.42
N CYS A 50 16.78 1.64 5.46
CA CYS A 50 17.82 2.63 5.71
C CYS A 50 17.97 3.03 7.20
N GLY A 51 17.21 2.42 8.11
CA GLY A 51 17.22 2.79 9.53
C GLY A 51 16.44 4.07 9.84
N VAL A 52 15.51 4.46 8.97
CA VAL A 52 14.70 5.68 9.12
C VAL A 52 13.26 5.29 9.40
N ASP A 53 12.71 5.82 10.50
CA ASP A 53 11.30 5.64 10.84
C ASP A 53 10.43 6.67 10.11
N ALA A 54 10.01 6.35 8.89
CA ALA A 54 9.11 7.16 8.09
C ALA A 54 8.40 6.30 7.04
N SER A 55 7.08 6.48 6.88
CA SER A 55 6.33 5.83 5.80
C SER A 55 6.58 6.52 4.45
N ILE A 56 7.69 6.12 3.82
CA ILE A 56 8.09 6.56 2.48
C ILE A 56 8.83 5.41 1.80
N VAL A 57 8.36 5.08 0.60
CA VAL A 57 8.99 4.08 -0.27
C VAL A 57 9.37 4.73 -1.60
N TYR A 58 10.49 4.31 -2.16
CA TYR A 58 10.89 4.64 -3.52
C TYR A 58 10.78 3.40 -4.40
N LEU A 59 10.19 3.56 -5.59
CA LEU A 59 10.24 2.55 -6.65
C LEU A 59 11.10 3.11 -7.78
N ASP A 60 12.06 2.33 -8.25
CA ASP A 60 12.90 2.75 -9.36
C ASP A 60 12.19 2.61 -10.71
N SER A 61 12.79 3.16 -11.75
CA SER A 61 12.23 3.05 -13.09
C SER A 61 12.25 1.60 -13.61
N VAL A 62 11.10 1.13 -14.11
CA VAL A 62 10.96 -0.19 -14.73
C VAL A 62 10.33 -0.02 -16.11
N GLY A 63 11.06 -0.43 -17.16
CA GLY A 63 10.66 -0.18 -18.54
C GLY A 63 10.45 1.31 -18.82
N ASN A 64 9.26 1.68 -19.27
CA ASN A 64 8.88 3.08 -19.53
C ASN A 64 8.26 3.78 -18.31
N SER A 65 8.14 3.11 -17.17
CA SER A 65 7.60 3.72 -15.95
C SER A 65 8.71 4.49 -15.23
N PRO A 66 8.59 5.81 -15.02
CA PRO A 66 9.57 6.57 -14.27
C PRO A 66 9.55 6.17 -12.79
N GLY A 67 10.70 6.31 -12.14
CA GLY A 67 10.83 6.12 -10.69
C GLY A 67 9.92 7.08 -9.92
N THR A 68 9.40 6.63 -8.78
CA THR A 68 8.36 7.33 -8.04
C THR A 68 8.51 7.15 -6.54
N PHE A 69 8.25 8.21 -5.79
CA PHE A 69 8.15 8.16 -4.34
C PHE A 69 6.69 8.06 -3.93
N LEU A 70 6.40 7.15 -3.00
CA LEU A 70 5.10 7.03 -2.40
C LEU A 70 5.25 7.33 -0.91
N VAL A 71 4.70 8.46 -0.46
CA VAL A 71 4.66 8.86 0.95
C VAL A 71 3.32 8.47 1.55
N ASN A 72 3.34 7.82 2.72
CA ASN A 72 2.17 7.28 3.39
C ASN A 72 1.28 6.40 2.48
N PRO A 73 1.85 5.44 1.70
CA PRO A 73 1.09 4.65 0.74
C PRO A 73 0.04 3.75 1.39
N VAL A 74 -1.08 3.58 0.70
CA VAL A 74 -2.18 2.71 1.12
C VAL A 74 -2.78 2.00 -0.08
N ILE A 75 -2.85 0.67 -0.04
CA ILE A 75 -3.55 -0.13 -1.06
C ILE A 75 -5.06 0.03 -0.89
N VAL A 76 -5.71 0.53 -1.94
CA VAL A 76 -7.16 0.80 -2.00
C VAL A 76 -7.91 -0.15 -2.94
N LYS A 77 -7.19 -0.83 -3.84
CA LYS A 77 -7.73 -1.90 -4.68
C LYS A 77 -6.66 -2.96 -4.90
N ARG A 78 -7.08 -4.22 -4.98
CA ARG A 78 -6.24 -5.37 -5.28
C ARG A 78 -6.85 -6.16 -6.43
N SER A 79 -6.03 -6.93 -7.13
CA SER A 79 -6.51 -7.95 -8.06
C SER A 79 -7.40 -8.98 -7.34
N ALA A 80 -8.20 -9.72 -8.09
CA ALA A 80 -8.89 -10.90 -7.56
C ALA A 80 -7.85 -11.97 -7.13
N GLU A 81 -8.19 -12.80 -6.14
CA GLU A 81 -7.28 -13.81 -5.57
C GLU A 81 -6.74 -14.78 -6.62
N GLU A 82 -7.62 -15.26 -7.48
CA GLU A 82 -7.32 -16.16 -8.58
C GLU A 82 -6.37 -15.55 -9.63
N LYS A 83 -6.18 -14.23 -9.59
CA LYS A 83 -5.24 -13.51 -10.45
C LYS A 83 -3.89 -13.26 -9.81
N MET A 84 -3.69 -13.58 -8.54
CA MET A 84 -2.38 -13.44 -7.88
C MET A 84 -1.29 -14.19 -8.66
N ARG A 85 -0.05 -13.75 -8.46
CA ARG A 85 1.13 -14.28 -9.16
C ARG A 85 2.15 -14.76 -8.15
N VAL A 86 2.77 -15.90 -8.48
CA VAL A 86 3.91 -16.43 -7.75
C VAL A 86 5.15 -15.65 -8.16
N TRP A 87 5.96 -15.29 -7.18
CA TRP A 87 7.22 -14.59 -7.37
C TRP A 87 8.28 -15.17 -6.44
N ASP A 88 9.51 -15.21 -6.95
CA ASP A 88 10.69 -15.35 -6.12
C ASP A 88 11.19 -13.96 -5.76
N GLU A 89 11.26 -13.68 -4.46
CA GLU A 89 11.73 -12.40 -3.93
C GLU A 89 13.02 -12.56 -3.13
N PHE A 90 13.87 -11.54 -3.23
CA PHE A 90 15.04 -11.31 -2.38
C PHE A 90 14.86 -9.97 -1.66
N CYS A 91 15.57 -9.75 -0.57
CA CYS A 91 15.52 -8.48 0.16
C CYS A 91 16.91 -8.07 0.64
N LEU A 92 17.28 -6.81 0.42
CA LEU A 92 18.63 -6.30 0.71
C LEU A 92 19.04 -6.37 2.21
N VAL A 93 18.05 -6.34 3.10
CA VAL A 93 18.30 -6.38 4.55
C VAL A 93 18.43 -7.81 5.10
N LEU A 94 18.06 -8.80 4.28
CA LEU A 94 18.19 -10.23 4.57
C LEU A 94 19.46 -10.80 3.91
N PRO A 95 19.88 -12.02 4.27
CA PRO A 95 21.00 -12.69 3.60
C PRO A 95 20.77 -12.74 2.08
N PRO A 96 21.79 -12.47 1.26
CA PRO A 96 21.63 -12.43 -0.21
C PRO A 96 21.32 -13.80 -0.82
N THR A 97 21.58 -14.89 -0.09
CA THR A 97 21.25 -16.26 -0.49
C THR A 97 19.81 -16.66 -0.15
N LEU A 98 19.08 -15.83 0.59
CA LEU A 98 17.71 -16.13 0.99
C LEU A 98 16.75 -15.66 -0.10
N ILE A 99 16.04 -16.62 -0.68
CA ILE A 99 14.97 -16.39 -1.64
C ILE A 99 13.70 -17.00 -1.06
N VAL A 100 12.60 -16.25 -1.13
CA VAL A 100 11.28 -16.76 -0.71
C VAL A 100 10.34 -16.72 -1.91
N THR A 101 9.74 -17.87 -2.22
CA THR A 101 8.67 -17.99 -3.20
C THR A 101 7.35 -17.65 -2.52
N LEU A 102 6.65 -16.61 -3.01
CA LEU A 102 5.44 -16.09 -2.39
C LEU A 102 4.40 -15.61 -3.41
N LEU A 103 3.19 -15.33 -2.95
CA LEU A 103 2.11 -14.79 -3.76
C LEU A 103 1.96 -13.28 -3.57
N ARG A 104 1.90 -12.53 -4.68
CA ARG A 104 1.52 -11.11 -4.69
C ARG A 104 0.26 -10.89 -5.53
N ASP A 105 -0.51 -9.85 -5.20
CA ASP A 105 -1.55 -9.36 -6.11
C ASP A 105 -0.92 -8.95 -7.44
N ALA A 106 -1.51 -9.39 -8.57
CA ALA A 106 -1.00 -9.07 -9.90
C ALA A 106 -1.11 -7.58 -10.25
N GLU A 107 -2.08 -6.92 -9.61
CA GLU A 107 -2.39 -5.52 -9.76
C GLU A 107 -2.80 -4.96 -8.38
N VAL A 108 -2.27 -3.79 -8.04
CA VAL A 108 -2.71 -3.03 -6.87
C VAL A 108 -2.90 -1.56 -7.25
N THR A 109 -3.97 -0.94 -6.76
CA THR A 109 -4.14 0.52 -6.80
C THR A 109 -3.79 1.08 -5.44
N VAL A 110 -2.90 2.07 -5.42
CA VAL A 110 -2.36 2.67 -4.20
C VAL A 110 -2.69 4.16 -4.18
N ASP A 111 -3.26 4.62 -3.08
CA ASP A 111 -3.35 6.04 -2.71
C ASP A 111 -2.08 6.42 -1.94
N PHE A 112 -1.44 7.53 -2.30
CA PHE A 112 -0.24 8.03 -1.63
C PHE A 112 -0.08 9.54 -1.84
N SER A 113 0.83 10.15 -1.09
CA SER A 113 1.25 11.54 -1.32
C SER A 113 2.58 11.56 -2.06
N ALA A 114 2.74 12.48 -3.01
CA ALA A 114 4.05 12.84 -3.54
C ALA A 114 4.86 13.63 -2.49
N LEU A 115 6.14 13.90 -2.77
CA LEU A 115 7.05 14.61 -1.84
C LEU A 115 6.60 16.05 -1.51
N ASP A 116 5.78 16.63 -2.38
CA ASP A 116 5.18 17.96 -2.23
C ASP A 116 3.84 17.94 -1.46
N GLY A 117 3.34 16.75 -1.10
CA GLY A 117 2.06 16.54 -0.43
C GLY A 117 0.87 16.34 -1.37
N THR A 118 1.08 16.46 -2.69
CA THR A 118 0.03 16.24 -3.69
C THR A 118 -0.46 14.79 -3.61
N GLN A 119 -1.78 14.61 -3.45
CA GLN A 119 -2.38 13.27 -3.42
C GLN A 119 -2.37 12.64 -4.81
N GLN A 120 -1.98 11.37 -4.88
CA GLN A 120 -1.98 10.58 -6.10
C GLN A 120 -2.64 9.23 -5.84
N THR A 121 -3.30 8.73 -6.88
CA THR A 121 -3.80 7.36 -6.95
C THR A 121 -3.21 6.72 -8.20
N ARG A 122 -2.51 5.61 -8.05
CA ARG A 122 -1.88 4.91 -9.19
C ARG A 122 -2.11 3.41 -9.10
N THR A 123 -2.41 2.81 -10.24
CA THR A 123 -2.43 1.36 -10.40
C THR A 123 -1.06 0.87 -10.85
N PHE A 124 -0.52 -0.09 -10.11
CA PHE A 124 0.72 -0.79 -10.41
C PHE A 124 0.39 -2.21 -10.86
N THR A 125 1.11 -2.70 -11.87
CA THR A 125 0.95 -4.04 -12.44
C THR A 125 2.30 -4.71 -12.59
N GLY A 126 2.30 -6.04 -12.75
CA GLY A 126 3.52 -6.81 -13.04
C GLY A 126 4.59 -6.64 -11.97
N GLU A 127 5.83 -6.38 -12.40
CA GLU A 127 6.98 -6.22 -11.49
C GLU A 127 6.81 -5.04 -10.53
N LEU A 128 6.20 -3.93 -10.96
CA LEU A 128 5.95 -2.79 -10.08
C LEU A 128 4.85 -3.08 -9.05
N ALA A 129 3.86 -3.92 -9.39
CA ALA A 129 2.87 -4.38 -8.39
C ALA A 129 3.55 -5.21 -7.31
N ARG A 130 4.46 -6.10 -7.70
CA ARG A 130 5.26 -6.90 -6.77
C ARG A 130 6.11 -6.00 -5.88
N ALA A 131 6.92 -5.12 -6.49
CA ALA A 131 7.83 -4.23 -5.78
C ALA A 131 7.11 -3.30 -4.80
N VAL A 132 5.99 -2.66 -5.20
CA VAL A 132 5.27 -1.77 -4.28
C VAL A 132 4.69 -2.53 -3.08
N GLN A 133 4.20 -3.76 -3.26
CA GLN A 133 3.74 -4.59 -2.15
C GLN A 133 4.90 -4.98 -1.22
N HIS A 134 6.07 -5.33 -1.77
CA HIS A 134 7.27 -5.60 -1.00
C HIS A 134 7.71 -4.38 -0.18
N GLU A 135 7.81 -3.20 -0.80
CA GLU A 135 8.24 -2.00 -0.07
C GLU A 135 7.23 -1.58 1.00
N MET A 136 5.93 -1.76 0.74
CA MET A 136 4.88 -1.48 1.72
C MET A 136 4.83 -2.50 2.87
N ASP A 137 5.37 -3.70 2.71
CA ASP A 137 5.52 -4.65 3.82
C ASP A 137 6.52 -4.13 4.86
N HIS A 138 7.61 -3.50 4.42
CA HIS A 138 8.58 -2.86 5.34
C HIS A 138 7.93 -1.77 6.18
N ASP A 139 6.96 -1.03 5.64
CA ASP A 139 6.17 -0.04 6.38
C ASP A 139 5.34 -0.66 7.52
N LEU A 140 5.08 -1.96 7.44
CA LEU A 140 4.33 -2.72 8.44
C LEU A 140 5.24 -3.55 9.37
N GLY A 141 6.56 -3.53 9.17
CA GLY A 141 7.51 -4.42 9.87
C GLY A 141 7.44 -5.88 9.38
N VAL A 142 6.87 -6.10 8.19
CA VAL A 142 6.76 -7.38 7.52
C VAL A 142 7.95 -7.53 6.57
N LEU A 143 8.52 -8.72 6.53
CA LEU A 143 9.61 -9.11 5.63
C LEU A 143 9.15 -10.30 4.78
N ILE A 144 9.86 -10.59 3.68
CA ILE A 144 9.53 -11.74 2.81
C ILE A 144 9.50 -13.07 3.55
N VAL A 145 10.24 -13.21 4.66
CA VAL A 145 10.21 -14.42 5.48
C VAL A 145 8.85 -14.68 6.11
N ASP A 146 8.05 -13.63 6.36
CA ASP A 146 6.70 -13.77 6.91
C ASP A 146 5.68 -14.27 5.88
N HIS A 147 6.07 -14.32 4.60
CA HIS A 147 5.27 -14.93 3.52
C HIS A 147 5.62 -16.40 3.28
N ALA A 148 6.66 -16.94 3.94
CA ALA A 148 6.90 -18.38 3.95
C ALA A 148 5.69 -19.07 4.59
N ALA A 149 5.25 -20.19 4.00
CA ALA A 149 4.06 -20.88 4.51
C ALA A 149 4.38 -21.53 5.87
N THR A 150 5.59 -22.04 6.01
CA THR A 150 6.11 -22.67 7.23
C THR A 150 7.51 -22.20 7.56
N LEU A 151 7.85 -22.13 8.85
CA LEU A 151 9.21 -21.82 9.29
C LEU A 151 10.26 -22.83 8.80
N SER A 152 9.84 -24.06 8.50
CA SER A 152 10.71 -25.10 7.93
C SER A 152 11.21 -24.81 6.52
N GLU A 153 10.58 -23.87 5.80
CA GLU A 153 11.07 -23.39 4.49
C GLU A 153 12.26 -22.44 4.64
N LEU A 154 12.50 -21.91 5.85
CA LEU A 154 13.54 -20.94 6.13
C LEU A 154 14.80 -21.61 6.68
N PRO A 155 15.98 -21.00 6.50
CA PRO A 155 17.19 -21.41 7.20
C PRO A 155 16.94 -21.51 8.71
N SER A 156 17.46 -22.55 9.36
CA SER A 156 17.19 -22.85 10.78
C SER A 156 17.38 -21.65 11.71
N TRP A 157 18.45 -20.89 11.52
CA TRP A 157 18.73 -19.71 12.35
C TRP A 157 17.71 -18.57 12.14
N ILE A 158 17.09 -18.45 10.97
CA ILE A 158 15.97 -17.51 10.76
C ILE A 158 14.72 -18.07 11.43
N ALA A 159 14.43 -19.36 11.25
CA ALA A 159 13.28 -20.01 11.88
C ALA A 159 13.31 -19.85 13.41
N ASP A 160 14.48 -20.04 14.02
CA ASP A 160 14.70 -19.90 15.47
C ASP A 160 14.46 -18.45 15.94
N LEU A 161 14.94 -17.46 15.19
CA LEU A 161 14.73 -16.04 15.51
C LEU A 161 13.26 -15.61 15.35
N GLU A 162 12.57 -16.16 14.36
CA GLU A 162 11.24 -15.73 13.95
C GLU A 162 10.12 -16.41 14.73
N GLY A 163 10.37 -17.60 15.29
CA GLY A 163 9.37 -18.51 15.83
C GLY A 163 8.37 -17.92 16.83
N GLY A 164 8.79 -16.96 17.66
CA GLY A 164 7.93 -16.40 18.72
C GLY A 164 6.74 -15.56 18.23
N SER A 165 6.87 -14.90 17.07
CA SER A 165 5.86 -13.94 16.58
C SER A 165 5.60 -14.05 15.07
N HIS A 166 6.09 -15.12 14.44
CA HIS A 166 5.96 -15.32 13.00
C HIS A 166 4.50 -15.41 12.55
N SER A 167 3.65 -16.15 13.27
CA SER A 167 2.22 -16.30 12.92
C SER A 167 1.45 -14.97 12.94
N GLU A 168 1.76 -14.07 13.88
CA GLU A 168 1.15 -12.75 13.97
C GLU A 168 1.55 -11.87 12.78
N ARG A 169 2.83 -11.90 12.40
CA ARG A 169 3.31 -11.17 11.22
C ARG A 169 2.82 -11.77 9.92
N GLN A 170 2.73 -13.09 9.83
CA GLN A 170 2.15 -13.81 8.71
C GLN A 170 0.68 -13.41 8.48
N ALA A 171 -0.09 -13.21 9.56
CA ALA A 171 -1.46 -12.69 9.47
C ALA A 171 -1.53 -11.24 8.93
N VAL A 172 -0.48 -10.43 9.14
CA VAL A 172 -0.35 -9.09 8.53
C VAL A 172 0.07 -9.21 7.06
N ALA A 173 1.06 -10.06 6.77
CA ALA A 173 1.60 -10.31 5.43
C ALA A 173 0.52 -10.76 4.43
N PHE A 174 -0.34 -11.70 4.83
CA PHE A 174 -1.44 -12.20 3.99
C PHE A 174 -2.70 -11.33 4.03
N ARG A 175 -2.69 -10.20 4.75
CA ARG A 175 -3.86 -9.34 4.85
C ARG A 175 -4.14 -8.65 3.52
N ARG A 176 -5.25 -9.03 2.89
CA ARG A 176 -5.74 -8.41 1.64
C ARG A 176 -6.86 -7.39 1.84
N SER A 177 -7.20 -7.07 3.10
CA SER A 177 -8.16 -6.01 3.39
C SER A 177 -7.66 -4.68 2.81
N VAL A 178 -8.46 -4.05 1.96
CA VAL A 178 -8.17 -2.70 1.46
C VAL A 178 -8.63 -1.67 2.48
N LYS A 179 -7.82 -0.64 2.72
CA LYS A 179 -8.31 0.51 3.49
C LYS A 179 -9.29 1.28 2.60
N CYS A 180 -10.36 1.77 3.24
CA CYS A 180 -11.31 2.67 2.61
C CYS A 180 -10.55 3.95 2.20
N GLY A 181 -10.17 4.05 0.92
CA GLY A 181 -9.49 5.22 0.34
C GLY A 181 -10.33 6.48 0.43
N THR A 182 -9.80 7.60 -0.06
CA THR A 182 -10.50 8.91 -0.04
C THR A 182 -11.89 8.81 -0.69
N GLU A 183 -12.00 8.05 -1.79
CA GLU A 183 -13.26 7.75 -2.47
C GLU A 183 -14.26 7.01 -1.58
N CYS A 184 -13.82 5.98 -0.84
CA CYS A 184 -14.69 5.22 0.04
C CYS A 184 -15.11 6.04 1.28
N LYS A 185 -14.24 6.91 1.80
CA LYS A 185 -14.58 7.87 2.86
C LYS A 185 -15.61 8.89 2.37
N ASN A 186 -15.41 9.47 1.19
CA ASN A 186 -16.37 10.38 0.55
C ASN A 186 -17.70 9.67 0.25
N ARG A 187 -17.66 8.40 -0.18
CA ARG A 187 -18.86 7.59 -0.42
C ARG A 187 -19.63 7.33 0.86
N ARG A 188 -18.93 7.05 1.97
CA ARG A 188 -19.52 6.88 3.30
C ARG A 188 -20.11 8.19 3.83
N ALA A 189 -19.41 9.32 3.67
CA ALA A 189 -19.90 10.63 4.07
C ALA A 189 -21.17 11.02 3.31
N LEU A 190 -21.18 10.90 1.97
CA LEU A 190 -22.37 11.14 1.14
C LEU A 190 -23.51 10.16 1.47
N ALA A 191 -23.20 8.91 1.82
CA ALA A 191 -24.20 7.94 2.27
C ALA A 191 -24.79 8.28 3.64
N GLN A 192 -23.98 8.76 4.59
CA GLN A 192 -24.42 9.21 5.91
C GLN A 192 -25.28 10.46 5.79
N GLN A 193 -24.84 11.46 5.02
CA GLN A 193 -25.60 12.69 4.74
C GLN A 193 -26.95 12.38 4.08
N SER A 194 -26.98 11.43 3.15
CA SER A 194 -28.23 10.96 2.52
C SER A 194 -29.16 10.25 3.51
N ARG A 195 -28.64 9.52 4.50
CA ARG A 195 -29.44 8.82 5.52
C ARG A 195 -29.97 9.76 6.61
N SER A 196 -29.26 10.83 6.92
CA SER A 196 -29.66 11.83 7.92
C SER A 196 -30.52 12.95 7.35
N ASN A 197 -30.68 13.03 6.03
CA ASN A 197 -31.48 14.08 5.39
C ASN A 197 -32.96 13.65 5.27
N THR A 198 -33.86 14.49 5.78
CA THR A 198 -35.31 14.27 5.75
C THR A 198 -35.98 14.81 4.49
N ARG A 199 -35.29 15.63 3.70
CA ARG A 199 -35.78 16.19 2.44
C ARG A 199 -35.49 15.24 1.28
N ARG A 200 -36.55 14.62 0.76
CA ARG A 200 -36.49 13.59 -0.29
C ARG A 200 -35.69 13.99 -1.53
N GLN A 201 -35.79 15.25 -1.97
CA GLN A 201 -35.08 15.73 -3.16
C GLN A 201 -33.56 15.69 -2.96
N ASP A 202 -33.08 16.17 -1.82
CA ASP A 202 -31.66 16.16 -1.46
C ASP A 202 -31.10 14.73 -1.36
N VAL A 203 -31.88 13.79 -0.85
CA VAL A 203 -31.51 12.35 -0.81
C VAL A 203 -31.31 11.80 -2.22
N LEU A 204 -32.20 12.15 -3.17
CA LEU A 204 -32.10 11.74 -4.56
C LEU A 204 -30.89 12.38 -5.26
N ASP A 205 -30.59 13.65 -4.98
CA ASP A 205 -29.47 14.37 -5.57
C ASP A 205 -28.12 13.83 -5.04
N LEU A 206 -28.01 13.57 -3.74
CA LEU A 206 -26.86 12.88 -3.15
C LEU A 206 -26.69 11.46 -3.73
N SER A 207 -27.78 10.76 -4.03
CA SER A 207 -27.72 9.45 -4.70
C SER A 207 -27.20 9.56 -6.14
N ARG A 208 -27.61 10.58 -6.91
CA ARG A 208 -27.08 10.83 -8.27
C ARG A 208 -25.61 11.19 -8.23
N GLN A 209 -25.21 12.06 -7.30
CA GLN A 209 -23.81 12.46 -7.13
C GLN A 209 -22.92 11.25 -6.80
N ARG A 210 -23.37 10.36 -5.90
CA ARG A 210 -22.67 9.09 -5.61
C ARG A 210 -22.60 8.17 -6.84
N SER A 211 -23.68 8.07 -7.61
CA SER A 211 -23.71 7.25 -8.82
C SER A 211 -22.71 7.73 -9.87
N GLN A 212 -22.63 9.04 -10.10
CA GLN A 212 -21.67 9.67 -11.01
C GLN A 212 -20.22 9.52 -10.53
N LEU A 213 -19.96 9.78 -9.23
CA LEU A 213 -18.62 9.71 -8.66
C LEU A 213 -18.07 8.27 -8.61
N TYR A 214 -18.92 7.26 -8.43
CA TYR A 214 -18.46 5.88 -8.19
C TYR A 214 -18.88 4.89 -9.28
N ASN A 215 -19.42 5.37 -10.40
CA ASN A 215 -19.96 4.56 -11.49
C ASN A 215 -20.84 3.39 -10.99
N THR A 216 -21.79 3.72 -10.10
CA THR A 216 -22.73 2.74 -9.51
C THR A 216 -24.16 3.06 -9.92
N PRO A 217 -25.07 2.06 -10.02
CA PRO A 217 -26.47 2.33 -10.36
C PRO A 217 -27.13 3.22 -9.29
N SER A 218 -27.74 4.33 -9.72
CA SER A 218 -28.51 5.21 -8.82
C SER A 218 -29.92 4.68 -8.64
N LYS A 219 -30.39 4.57 -7.38
CA LYS A 219 -31.83 4.40 -7.12
C LYS A 219 -32.66 5.59 -7.62
N ALA A 220 -32.04 6.77 -7.76
CA ALA A 220 -32.71 7.99 -8.25
C ALA A 220 -32.86 8.03 -9.79
N LEU A 221 -32.16 7.18 -10.56
CA LEU A 221 -32.31 7.11 -12.01
C LEU A 221 -33.60 6.37 -12.42
N GLN A 222 -34.22 5.62 -11.50
CA GLN A 222 -35.51 4.96 -11.72
C GLN A 222 -36.71 5.85 -11.33
N CYS A 223 -36.44 7.06 -10.81
CA CYS A 223 -37.44 8.00 -10.33
C CYS A 223 -37.69 9.10 -11.36
N ARG A 224 -38.88 9.11 -11.98
CA ARG A 224 -39.29 10.23 -12.85
C ARG A 224 -39.56 11.49 -12.00
N PRO A 225 -39.28 12.69 -12.51
CA PRO A 225 -39.66 13.92 -11.83
C PRO A 225 -41.17 13.93 -11.55
N ASN A 226 -41.55 14.30 -10.32
CA ASN A 226 -42.94 14.36 -9.81
C ASN A 226 -43.70 13.02 -9.65
N ILE A 227 -43.03 11.87 -9.67
CA ILE A 227 -43.65 10.59 -9.31
C ILE A 227 -42.99 10.07 -8.01
N PRO A 228 -43.77 9.81 -6.94
CA PRO A 228 -43.21 9.20 -5.74
C PRO A 228 -42.76 7.76 -6.06
N CYS A 229 -41.46 7.52 -5.93
CA CYS A 229 -40.89 6.17 -6.04
C CYS A 229 -41.31 5.35 -4.84
N LEU A 230 -41.89 4.17 -5.10
CA LEU A 230 -42.16 3.13 -4.11
C LEU A 230 -40.85 2.50 -3.64
#